data_AF-A0A3D0D5B4-F1
#
_entry.id   AF-A0A3D0D5B4-F1
#
_cell.length_a   1.000
_cell.length_b   1.000
_cell.length_c   1.000
_cell.angle_alpha   90.00
_cell.angle_beta   90.00
_cell.angle_gamma   90.00
#
_symmetry.space_group_name_H-M   'P 1'
#
loop_
_entity.id
_entity.type
_entity.pdbx_description
1 polymer ?
#
loop_
_entity_poly.entity_id
_entity_poly.type
_entity_poly.pdbx_seq_one_letter_code
_entity_poly.pdbx_strand_id
1 'polypeptide(L)' 'MMKQASMPPTILILKVFVQRLRRKLGDDARQPRYIKTEWSIGYRFLLPGTGPEL' A
#
# COMPACT_ATOMS: atom_id res chain seq x y z
N MET A 1 24.77 11.20 27.47
CA MET A 1 24.98 11.19 26.01
C MET A 1 24.68 9.79 25.48
N MET A 2 23.53 9.59 24.80
CA MET A 2 23.26 8.58 23.75
C MET A 2 21.93 8.99 23.10
N LYS A 3 21.95 9.53 21.87
CA LYS A 3 20.73 9.83 21.12
C LYS A 3 20.24 8.52 20.50
N GLN A 4 19.06 8.08 20.91
CA GLN A 4 18.36 6.96 20.28
C GLN A 4 18.15 7.29 18.80
N ALA A 5 18.77 6.53 17.91
CA ALA A 5 18.42 6.57 16.50
C ALA A 5 17.02 5.95 16.36
N SER A 6 15.98 6.76 16.46
CA SER A 6 14.63 6.39 16.04
C SER A 6 14.72 6.11 14.55
N MET A 7 14.49 4.85 14.16
CA MET A 7 14.47 4.44 12.75
C MET A 7 13.51 5.38 11.99
N PRO A 8 13.94 6.08 10.92
CA PRO A 8 13.06 6.96 10.18
C PRO A 8 11.85 6.16 9.72
N PRO A 9 10.61 6.68 9.83
CA PRO A 9 9.41 5.88 9.66
C PRO A 9 9.40 5.28 8.25
N THR A 10 9.55 3.95 8.21
CA THR A 10 9.63 3.10 7.01
C THR A 10 8.42 3.26 6.08
N ILE A 11 7.36 3.93 6.54
CA ILE A 11 6.10 4.22 5.84
C ILE A 11 6.34 4.91 4.48
N LEU A 12 7.34 5.80 4.38
CA LEU A 12 7.65 6.47 3.11
C LEU A 12 8.17 5.48 2.05
N ILE A 13 8.95 4.49 2.48
CA ILE A 13 9.48 3.45 1.61
C ILE A 13 8.34 2.58 1.07
N LEU A 14 7.36 2.24 1.92
CA LEU A 14 6.18 1.48 1.50
C LEU A 14 5.39 2.21 0.40
N LYS A 15 5.17 3.52 0.55
CA LYS A 15 4.48 4.33 -0.48
C LYS A 15 5.20 4.27 -1.83
N VAL A 16 6.53 4.37 -1.85
CA VAL A 16 7.34 4.29 -3.07
C VAL A 16 7.18 2.92 -3.74
N PHE A 17 7.26 1.84 -2.97
CA PHE A 17 7.13 0.49 -3.53
C PHE A 17 5.71 0.21 -4.02
N VAL A 18 4.68 0.65 -3.30
CA VAL A 18 3.29 0.52 -3.75
C VAL A 18 3.06 1.30 -5.03
N GLN A 19 3.60 2.51 -5.16
CA GLN A 19 3.49 3.29 -6.40
C GLN A 19 4.19 2.59 -7.57
N ARG A 20 5.38 2.02 -7.36
CA ARG A 20 6.09 1.24 -8.40
C ARG A 20 5.33 -0.02 -8.78
N LEU A 21 4.75 -0.72 -7.81
CA LEU A 21 3.95 -1.91 -8.04
C LEU A 21 2.70 -1.57 -8.85
N ARG A 22 1.97 -0.51 -8.49
CA ARG A 22 0.81 -0.03 -9.24
C ARG A 22 1.14 0.22 -10.71
N ARG A 23 2.27 0.87 -11.01
CA ARG A 23 2.74 1.08 -12.39
C ARG A 23 2.95 -0.22 -13.16
N LYS A 24 3.54 -1.25 -12.52
CA LYS A 24 3.77 -2.56 -13.15
C LYS A 24 2.47 -3.32 -13.41
N LEU A 25 1.47 -3.13 -12.56
CA LEU A 25 0.15 -3.77 -12.68
C LEU A 25 -0.82 -2.99 -13.58
N GLY A 26 -0.46 -1.77 -14.02
CA GLY A 26 -1.38 -0.86 -14.68
C GLY A 26 -2.52 -0.40 -13.76
N ASP A 27 -2.28 -0.33 -12.46
CA ASP A 27 -3.27 0.02 -11.42
C ASP A 27 -3.24 1.53 -11.14
N ASP A 28 -4.41 2.15 -11.00
CA ASP A 28 -4.56 3.56 -10.60
C ASP A 28 -5.02 3.66 -9.14
N ALA A 29 -4.39 4.53 -8.34
CA ALA A 29 -4.83 4.81 -6.98
C ALA A 29 -6.21 5.49 -6.88
N ARG A 30 -6.63 6.20 -7.93
CA ARG A 30 -7.95 6.85 -8.03
C ARG A 30 -9.04 5.87 -8.44
N GLN A 31 -8.68 4.81 -9.16
CA GLN A 31 -9.57 3.73 -9.60
C GLN A 31 -8.88 2.38 -9.36
N PRO A 32 -8.77 1.95 -8.09
CA PRO A 32 -7.98 0.78 -7.74
C PRO A 32 -8.63 -0.50 -8.25
N ARG A 33 -7.89 -1.23 -9.08
CA ARG A 33 -8.27 -2.56 -9.59
C ARG A 33 -7.67 -3.67 -8.72
N TYR A 34 -6.44 -3.47 -8.24
CA TYR A 34 -5.70 -4.48 -7.48
C TYR A 34 -5.33 -4.03 -6.08
N ILE A 35 -5.05 -2.74 -5.87
CA ILE A 35 -4.57 -2.24 -4.57
C ILE A 35 -5.45 -1.09 -4.10
N LYS A 36 -6.28 -1.34 -3.09
CA LYS A 36 -7.06 -0.29 -2.42
C LYS A 36 -6.21 0.36 -1.33
N THR A 37 -6.28 1.69 -1.25
CA THR A 37 -5.74 2.43 -0.10
C THR A 37 -6.81 2.48 0.98
N GLU A 38 -6.51 1.96 2.17
CA GLU A 38 -7.35 2.07 3.35
C GLU A 38 -6.79 3.20 4.22
N TRP A 39 -7.53 4.30 4.30
CA TRP A 39 -7.10 5.51 5.00
C TRP A 39 -6.74 5.22 6.46
N SER A 40 -5.60 5.74 6.90
CA SER A 40 -5.03 5.55 8.24
C SER A 40 -4.68 4.10 8.63
N ILE A 41 -4.84 3.13 7.72
CA ILE A 41 -4.55 1.70 7.96
C ILE A 41 -3.41 1.22 7.06
N GLY A 42 -3.50 1.45 5.74
CA GLY A 42 -2.50 0.98 4.78
C GLY A 42 -3.09 0.61 3.43
N TYR A 43 -2.74 -0.58 2.94
CA TYR A 43 -3.13 -1.05 1.61
C TYR A 43 -3.76 -2.44 1.68
N ARG A 44 -4.77 -2.68 0.84
CA ARG A 44 -5.48 -3.96 0.72
C ARG A 44 -5.47 -4.43 -0.72
N PHE A 45 -5.21 -5.72 -0.94
CA PHE A 45 -5.37 -6.32 -2.26
C PHE A 45 -6.84 -6.60 -2.58
N LEU A 46 -7.24 -6.24 -3.79
CA LEU A 46 -8.53 -6.54 -4.39
C LEU A 46 -8.31 -7.68 -5.38
N LEU A 47 -8.58 -8.92 -4.96
CA LEU A 47 -8.65 -10.07 -5.85
C LEU A 47 -10.14 -10.31 -6.18
N PRO A 48 -10.50 -10.57 -7.45
CA PRO A 48 -11.81 -11.11 -7.76
C PRO A 48 -11.97 -12.46 -7.04
N GLY A 49 -12.97 -12.59 -6.18
CA GLY A 49 -13.27 -13.83 -5.44
C GLY A 49 -12.90 -13.85 -3.95
N THR A 50 -12.54 -12.72 -3.34
CA THR A 50 -12.26 -12.65 -1.88
C THR A 50 -13.26 -11.79 -1.09
N GLY A 51 -14.37 -11.39 -1.70
CA GLY A 51 -15.55 -10.88 -0.99
C GLY A 51 -16.45 -12.04 -0.56
N PRO A 52 -17.30 -11.88 0.47
CA PRO A 52 -18.18 -12.92 1.01
C PRO A 52 -19.33 -13.35 0.07
N GLU A 53 -19.21 -13.15 -1.24
CA GLU A 53 -20.23 -13.51 -2.24
C GLU A 53 -19.79 -14.74 -3.06
N LEU A 54 -19.63 -15.87 -2.35
CA LEU A 54 -19.73 -17.23 -2.90
C LEU A 54 -20.69 -18.02 -2.01
#